data_AF-A0A968NQQ6-F1
#
_entry.id   AF-A0A968NQQ6-F1
#
_cell.length_a   1.000
_cell.length_b   1.000
_cell.length_c   1.000
_cell.angle_alpha   90.00
_cell.angle_beta   90.00
_cell.angle_gamma   90.00
#
_symmetry.space_group_name_H-M   'P 1'
#
loop_
_entity.id
_entity.type
_entity.pdbx_description
1 polymer ?
#
loop_
_entity_poly.entity_id
_entity_poly.type
_entity_poly.pdbx_seq_one_letter_code
_entity_poly.pdbx_strand_id
1 'polypeptide(L)'
;MDMRNAVAHQPRPTHRPYIGNHGNLGMSDSVEETDAKLSPLMAYFGERFNRVFAYFFCVLEFEGDADLNADPTNNDRAWTLQIIKNACMSDTLIALRDLDDFLSPQKSKARLSDIKTSDFGLKTKLSFLTETESKYIHQLVAHTTTVGAQNHGFRWDILELTTKCISQSLEFLKWVEKEYGLAHFNLYTAAIIIRNRTKSQFEFITREAEKRRVM
;
A
#
# COMPACT_ATOMS: atom_id res chain seq x y z
N MET A 1 17.63 -71.16 25.27
CA MET A 1 18.75 -70.34 24.77
C MET A 1 18.26 -69.66 23.49
N ASP A 2 18.11 -68.35 23.34
CA ASP A 2 18.21 -67.26 24.28
C ASP A 2 17.39 -66.07 23.74
N MET A 3 16.93 -65.29 24.70
CA MET A 3 16.36 -63.94 24.75
C MET A 3 16.27 -63.02 23.50
N ARG A 4 15.04 -62.46 23.37
CA ARG A 4 14.67 -61.03 23.41
C ARG A 4 15.18 -60.07 22.30
N ASN A 5 14.24 -59.48 21.56
CA ASN A 5 13.74 -58.11 21.84
C ASN A 5 12.65 -57.71 20.83
N ALA A 6 11.39 -57.78 21.25
CA ALA A 6 10.28 -57.11 20.58
C ALA A 6 10.13 -55.72 21.21
N VAL A 7 10.40 -54.66 20.45
CA VAL A 7 10.12 -53.29 20.89
C VAL A 7 8.67 -52.97 20.53
N ALA A 8 7.84 -52.90 21.56
CA ALA A 8 6.47 -52.41 21.49
C ALA A 8 6.50 -50.87 21.32
N HIS A 9 5.97 -50.37 20.20
CA HIS A 9 5.63 -48.96 20.07
C HIS A 9 4.35 -48.68 20.86
N GLN A 10 4.50 -48.03 22.01
CA GLN A 10 3.39 -47.46 22.77
C GLN A 10 2.69 -46.37 21.95
N PRO A 11 1.35 -46.29 22.00
CA PRO A 11 0.61 -45.15 21.44
C PRO A 11 0.95 -43.88 22.20
N ARG A 12 1.22 -42.79 21.46
CA ARG A 12 1.48 -41.47 22.03
C ARG A 12 0.28 -40.99 22.85
N PRO A 13 0.48 -40.42 24.05
CA PRO A 13 -0.61 -39.83 24.83
C PRO A 13 -1.26 -38.66 24.09
N THR A 14 -2.57 -38.77 23.83
CA THR A 14 -3.43 -37.65 23.47
C THR A 14 -3.77 -36.85 24.73
N HIS A 15 -2.85 -35.98 25.16
CA HIS A 15 -3.17 -34.89 26.07
C HIS A 15 -2.73 -33.58 25.44
N ARG A 16 -3.66 -32.91 24.74
CA ARG A 16 -3.56 -31.46 24.59
C ARG A 16 -4.02 -30.84 25.91
N PRO A 17 -3.18 -30.07 26.60
CA PRO A 17 -3.65 -29.25 27.71
C PRO A 17 -4.69 -28.26 27.17
N TYR A 18 -5.80 -28.17 27.88
CA TYR A 18 -6.76 -27.08 27.78
C TYR A 18 -5.99 -25.79 28.10
N ILE A 19 -5.53 -25.08 27.08
CA ILE A 19 -5.00 -23.73 27.29
C ILE A 19 -6.21 -22.86 27.59
N GLY A 20 -6.16 -22.30 28.79
CA GLY A 20 -7.21 -21.54 29.42
C GLY A 20 -7.79 -20.48 28.50
N ASN A 21 -9.10 -20.39 28.64
CA ASN A 21 -9.93 -19.27 28.30
C ASN A 21 -9.41 -18.03 29.07
N HIS A 22 -8.38 -17.36 28.55
CA HIS A 22 -8.09 -15.99 28.93
C HIS A 22 -9.03 -15.10 28.15
N GLY A 23 -10.22 -14.91 28.71
CA GLY A 23 -10.91 -13.65 28.53
C GLY A 23 -9.96 -12.55 28.98
N ASN A 24 -9.35 -11.85 28.02
CA ASN A 24 -8.61 -10.65 28.33
C ASN A 24 -9.63 -9.53 28.48
N LEU A 25 -10.04 -9.35 29.74
CA LEU A 25 -10.73 -8.19 30.26
C LEU A 25 -10.02 -6.93 29.74
N GLY A 26 -10.81 -6.06 29.11
CA GLY A 26 -10.36 -4.79 28.56
C GLY A 26 -9.72 -3.89 29.62
N MET A 27 -8.39 -3.86 29.63
CA MET A 27 -7.71 -2.57 29.77
C MET A 27 -7.68 -1.99 28.36
N SER A 28 -8.49 -0.97 28.11
CA SER A 28 -8.23 -0.13 26.94
C SER A 28 -6.84 0.45 27.14
N ASP A 29 -5.94 0.21 26.19
CA ASP A 29 -4.62 0.85 26.16
C ASP A 29 -4.79 2.34 26.52
N SER A 30 -3.84 2.89 27.29
CA SER A 30 -3.89 4.33 27.59
C SER A 30 -3.85 5.14 26.29
N VAL A 31 -4.27 6.40 26.37
CA VAL A 31 -4.23 7.32 25.23
C VAL A 31 -2.79 7.44 24.71
N GLU A 32 -1.83 7.55 25.62
CA GLU A 32 -0.40 7.63 25.31
C GLU A 32 0.13 6.36 24.63
N GLU A 33 -0.25 5.17 25.11
CA GLU A 33 0.16 3.90 24.51
C GLU A 33 -0.45 3.72 23.11
N THR A 34 -1.72 4.06 22.95
CA THR A 34 -2.42 3.99 21.66
C THR A 34 -1.79 4.93 20.64
N ASP A 35 -1.55 6.19 21.03
CA ASP A 35 -0.94 7.20 20.16
C ASP A 35 0.49 6.81 19.76
N ALA A 36 1.31 6.34 20.72
CA ALA A 36 2.68 5.89 20.46
C ALA A 36 2.75 4.65 19.56
N LYS A 37 1.77 3.75 19.67
CA LYS A 37 1.69 2.52 18.86
C LYS A 37 1.23 2.80 17.43
N LEU A 38 0.21 3.63 17.25
CA LEU A 38 -0.44 3.84 15.95
C LEU A 38 0.22 4.94 15.10
N SER A 39 0.85 5.93 15.71
CA SER A 39 1.49 7.04 14.99
C SER A 39 2.58 6.59 14.00
N PRO A 40 3.50 5.65 14.34
CA PRO A 40 4.47 5.14 13.37
C PRO A 40 3.83 4.42 12.18
N LEU A 41 2.73 3.71 12.42
CA LEU A 41 1.97 3.03 11.37
C LEU A 41 1.32 4.04 10.43
N MET A 42 0.80 5.14 10.97
CA MET A 42 0.27 6.26 10.17
C MET A 42 1.36 6.95 9.35
N ALA A 43 2.56 7.13 9.92
CA ALA A 43 3.70 7.67 9.18
C ALA A 43 4.11 6.75 8.02
N TYR A 44 4.15 5.44 8.23
CA TYR A 44 4.41 4.45 7.19
C TYR A 44 3.33 4.49 6.09
N PHE A 45 2.06 4.57 6.47
CA PHE A 45 0.96 4.76 5.53
C PHE A 45 1.16 6.04 4.68
N GLY A 46 1.47 7.17 5.32
CA GLY A 46 1.72 8.44 4.62
C GLY A 46 2.91 8.39 3.67
N GLU A 47 3.96 7.66 4.04
CA GLU A 47 5.14 7.43 3.18
C GLU A 47 4.76 6.68 1.90
N ARG A 48 4.02 5.57 2.02
CA ARG A 48 3.49 4.82 0.88
C ARG A 48 2.53 5.65 0.05
N PHE A 49 1.70 6.45 0.69
CA PHE A 49 0.74 7.28 0.00
C PHE A 49 1.40 8.37 -0.87
N ASN A 50 2.52 8.93 -0.42
CA ASN A 50 3.30 9.88 -1.22
C ASN A 50 3.87 9.26 -2.50
N ARG A 51 4.29 7.99 -2.46
CA ARG A 51 4.87 7.27 -3.61
C ARG A 51 3.88 7.06 -4.77
N VAL A 52 2.57 7.08 -4.48
CA VAL A 52 1.52 7.02 -5.50
C VAL A 52 1.65 8.17 -6.52
N PHE A 53 2.28 9.29 -6.13
CA PHE A 53 2.46 10.44 -7.00
C PHE A 53 3.76 10.44 -7.81
N ALA A 54 4.68 9.49 -7.57
CA ALA A 54 6.03 9.51 -8.17
C ALA A 54 6.00 9.54 -9.70
N TYR A 55 5.20 8.66 -10.32
CA TYR A 55 5.03 8.63 -11.77
C TYR A 55 4.52 9.96 -12.34
N PHE A 56 3.51 10.55 -11.70
CA PHE A 56 2.90 11.79 -12.19
C PHE A 56 3.87 12.95 -12.14
N PHE A 57 4.60 13.12 -11.03
CA PHE A 57 5.60 14.19 -10.96
C PHE A 57 6.73 13.99 -11.97
N CYS A 58 7.18 12.77 -12.19
CA CYS A 58 8.19 12.47 -13.21
C CYS A 58 7.67 12.84 -14.61
N VAL A 59 6.47 12.40 -14.99
CA VAL A 59 5.91 12.73 -16.30
C VAL A 59 5.68 14.23 -16.43
N LEU A 60 5.08 14.89 -15.44
CA LEU A 60 4.80 16.33 -15.51
C LEU A 60 6.07 17.17 -15.66
N GLU A 61 7.17 16.77 -15.02
CA GLU A 61 8.46 17.45 -15.10
C GLU A 61 9.11 17.28 -16.48
N PHE A 62 9.12 16.06 -17.03
CA PHE A 62 9.91 15.71 -18.22
C PHE A 62 9.09 15.59 -19.51
N GLU A 63 7.78 15.78 -19.50
CA GLU A 63 6.91 15.57 -20.67
C GLU A 63 7.24 16.48 -21.86
N GLY A 64 7.81 17.67 -21.62
CA GLY A 64 8.31 18.56 -22.66
C GLY A 64 9.74 18.24 -23.14
N ASP A 65 10.42 17.28 -22.51
CA ASP A 65 11.76 16.86 -22.89
C ASP A 65 11.68 15.89 -24.07
N ALA A 66 12.28 16.27 -25.20
CA ALA A 66 12.31 15.45 -26.41
C ALA A 66 12.96 14.08 -26.17
N ASP A 67 13.91 14.00 -25.23
CA ASP A 67 14.61 12.77 -24.91
C ASP A 67 13.75 11.76 -24.14
N LEU A 68 12.67 12.21 -23.46
CA LEU A 68 11.81 11.30 -22.68
C LEU A 68 11.17 10.20 -23.55
N ASN A 69 10.90 10.52 -24.82
CA ASN A 69 10.28 9.60 -25.79
C ASN A 69 11.18 9.32 -27.02
N ALA A 70 12.44 9.77 -27.01
CA ALA A 70 13.39 9.51 -28.09
C ALA A 70 13.86 8.05 -28.09
N ASP A 71 14.47 7.60 -29.19
CA ASP A 71 15.08 6.27 -29.27
C ASP A 71 16.31 6.18 -28.34
N PRO A 72 16.30 5.30 -27.32
CA PRO A 72 17.39 5.18 -26.37
C PRO A 72 18.62 4.45 -26.94
N THR A 73 18.52 3.82 -28.11
CA THR A 73 19.58 2.95 -28.68
C THR A 73 20.92 3.67 -28.86
N ASN A 74 20.88 4.96 -29.20
CA ASN A 74 22.06 5.80 -29.43
C ASN A 74 21.99 7.14 -28.68
N ASN A 75 21.17 7.23 -27.64
CA ASN A 75 20.98 8.45 -26.85
C ASN A 75 20.94 8.11 -25.35
N ASP A 76 22.09 8.28 -24.69
CA ASP A 76 22.28 7.96 -23.27
C ASP A 76 21.31 8.73 -22.35
N ARG A 77 20.97 9.96 -22.73
CA ARG A 77 20.01 10.79 -21.98
C ARG A 77 18.61 10.25 -22.11
N ALA A 78 18.18 9.88 -23.31
CA ALA A 78 16.89 9.23 -23.53
C ALA A 78 16.79 7.91 -22.76
N TRP A 79 17.84 7.09 -22.78
CA TRP A 79 17.92 5.86 -21.98
C TRP A 79 17.76 6.14 -20.48
N THR A 80 18.48 7.13 -19.96
CA THR A 80 18.42 7.51 -18.54
C THR A 80 17.03 8.01 -18.13
N LEU A 81 16.42 8.90 -18.92
CA LEU A 81 15.09 9.44 -18.63
C LEU A 81 14.01 8.36 -18.66
N GLN A 82 14.11 7.41 -19.60
CA GLN A 82 13.20 6.26 -19.66
C GLN A 82 13.36 5.33 -18.46
N ILE A 83 14.58 5.11 -17.96
CA ILE A 83 14.81 4.36 -16.72
C ILE A 83 14.18 5.04 -15.53
N ILE A 84 14.39 6.35 -15.37
CA ILE A 84 13.81 7.12 -14.26
C ILE A 84 12.29 7.04 -14.32
N LYS A 85 11.69 7.28 -15.49
CA LYS A 85 10.23 7.16 -15.70
C LYS A 85 9.72 5.76 -15.34
N ASN A 86 10.40 4.70 -15.76
CA ASN A 86 10.01 3.32 -15.45
C ASN A 86 10.16 3.00 -13.96
N ALA A 87 11.19 3.52 -13.29
CA ALA A 87 11.36 3.39 -11.84
C ALA A 87 10.23 4.09 -11.08
N CYS A 88 9.88 5.33 -11.46
CA CYS A 88 8.76 6.06 -10.88
C CYS A 88 7.42 5.35 -11.10
N MET A 89 7.19 4.79 -12.29
CA MET A 89 5.99 3.99 -12.59
C MET A 89 5.94 2.73 -11.72
N SER A 90 7.05 2.02 -11.58
CA SER A 90 7.15 0.82 -10.76
C SER A 90 6.88 1.12 -9.28
N ASP A 91 7.47 2.18 -8.75
CA ASP A 91 7.26 2.61 -7.35
C ASP A 91 5.80 3.01 -7.09
N THR A 92 5.17 3.71 -8.03
CA THR A 92 3.73 4.03 -7.97
C THR A 92 2.88 2.76 -7.97
N LEU A 93 3.14 1.78 -8.83
CA LEU A 93 2.38 0.52 -8.88
C LEU A 93 2.55 -0.32 -7.60
N ILE A 94 3.77 -0.37 -7.06
CA ILE A 94 4.04 -1.03 -5.78
C ILE A 94 3.27 -0.33 -4.66
N ALA A 95 3.28 1.01 -4.61
CA ALA A 95 2.54 1.78 -3.63
C ALA A 95 1.03 1.54 -3.71
N LEU A 96 0.45 1.49 -4.92
CA LEU A 96 -0.97 1.17 -5.12
C LEU A 96 -1.31 -0.21 -4.55
N ARG A 97 -0.48 -1.23 -4.85
CA ARG A 97 -0.67 -2.58 -4.31
C ARG A 97 -0.59 -2.58 -2.78
N ASP A 98 0.44 -1.97 -2.22
CA ASP A 98 0.69 -1.98 -0.77
C ASP A 98 -0.44 -1.25 -0.02
N LEU A 99 -0.99 -0.17 -0.59
CA LEU A 99 -2.12 0.56 -0.01
C LEU A 99 -3.44 -0.21 -0.11
N ASP A 100 -3.73 -0.89 -1.23
CA ASP A 100 -4.92 -1.74 -1.32
C ASP A 100 -4.86 -2.90 -0.33
N ASP A 101 -3.67 -3.47 -0.13
CA ASP A 101 -3.44 -4.51 0.86
C ASP A 101 -3.63 -3.95 2.30
N PHE A 102 -3.10 -2.77 2.61
CA PHE A 102 -3.33 -2.09 3.90
C PHE A 102 -4.81 -1.81 4.17
N LEU A 103 -5.56 -1.34 3.16
CA LEU A 103 -6.99 -1.02 3.25
C LEU A 103 -7.91 -2.26 3.22
N SER A 104 -7.34 -3.44 2.94
CA SER A 104 -8.06 -4.71 2.97
C SER A 104 -8.20 -5.24 4.40
N PRO A 105 -9.35 -5.85 4.75
CA PRO A 105 -9.50 -6.53 6.02
C PRO A 105 -8.48 -7.65 6.17
N GLN A 106 -8.01 -7.87 7.40
CA GLN A 106 -7.09 -8.97 7.67
C GLN A 106 -7.78 -10.32 7.42
N LYS A 107 -7.24 -11.08 6.46
CA LYS A 107 -7.68 -12.47 6.25
C LYS A 107 -7.20 -13.30 7.44
N SER A 108 -8.01 -14.25 7.89
CA SER A 108 -7.72 -15.12 9.06
C SER A 108 -6.41 -15.94 8.96
N LYS A 109 -5.75 -15.95 7.80
CA LYS A 109 -4.47 -16.63 7.53
C LYS A 109 -3.32 -15.68 7.16
N ALA A 110 -3.56 -14.36 7.14
CA ALA A 110 -2.50 -13.39 6.87
C ALA A 110 -1.48 -13.39 8.01
N ARG A 111 -0.20 -13.18 7.69
CA ARG A 111 0.83 -13.06 8.72
C ARG A 111 0.50 -11.86 9.61
N LEU A 112 0.71 -12.01 10.91
CA LEU A 112 0.56 -10.93 11.91
C LEU A 112 1.53 -9.75 11.69
N SER A 113 2.39 -9.81 10.68
CA SER A 113 3.39 -8.80 10.37
C SER A 113 2.88 -7.66 9.49
N ASP A 114 1.77 -7.85 8.79
CA ASP A 114 1.32 -6.90 7.78
C ASP A 114 0.40 -5.86 8.44
N ILE A 115 0.79 -4.59 8.32
CA ILE A 115 0.02 -3.47 8.88
C ILE A 115 -1.29 -3.33 8.09
N LYS A 116 -2.43 -3.26 8.79
CA LYS A 116 -3.77 -3.12 8.23
C LYS A 116 -4.54 -1.97 8.87
N THR A 117 -5.57 -1.50 8.19
CA THR A 117 -6.55 -0.57 8.80
C THR A 117 -7.23 -1.17 10.04
N SER A 118 -7.35 -2.50 10.13
CA SER A 118 -7.88 -3.18 11.32
C SER A 118 -6.99 -3.02 12.55
N ASP A 119 -5.70 -2.74 12.40
CA ASP A 119 -4.81 -2.44 13.53
C ASP A 119 -5.17 -1.11 14.20
N PHE A 120 -5.81 -0.22 13.45
CA PHE A 120 -6.42 1.01 13.97
C PHE A 120 -7.83 0.77 14.48
N GLY A 121 -8.41 -0.43 14.35
CA GLY A 121 -9.79 -0.72 14.77
C GLY A 121 -10.86 -0.48 13.70
N LEU A 122 -10.49 -0.08 12.49
CA LEU A 122 -11.43 0.03 11.37
C LEU A 122 -11.88 -1.36 10.90
N LYS A 123 -13.19 -1.62 10.92
CA LYS A 123 -13.79 -2.90 10.48
C LYS A 123 -14.25 -2.90 9.02
N THR A 124 -14.47 -1.72 8.46
CA THR A 124 -14.98 -1.56 7.09
C THR A 124 -13.88 -1.85 6.08
N LYS A 125 -14.19 -2.63 5.05
CA LYS A 125 -13.29 -2.84 3.90
C LYS A 125 -13.22 -1.55 3.08
N LEU A 126 -12.01 -1.04 2.86
CA LEU A 126 -11.73 0.13 2.00
C LEU A 126 -10.84 -0.23 0.81
N SER A 127 -10.65 -1.52 0.52
CA SER A 127 -9.89 -1.93 -0.67
C SER A 127 -10.58 -1.45 -1.94
N PHE A 128 -9.76 -0.97 -2.87
CA PHE A 128 -10.18 -0.26 -4.08
C PHE A 128 -9.85 -1.02 -5.36
N LEU A 129 -9.00 -2.04 -5.29
CA LEU A 129 -8.71 -2.92 -6.42
C LEU A 129 -9.69 -4.08 -6.46
N THR A 130 -10.21 -4.36 -7.65
CA THR A 130 -10.82 -5.63 -7.98
C THR A 130 -9.76 -6.74 -8.04
N GLU A 131 -10.20 -7.99 -7.99
CA GLU A 131 -9.29 -9.14 -8.12
C GLU A 131 -8.52 -9.11 -9.45
N THR A 132 -9.18 -8.66 -10.52
CA THR A 132 -8.57 -8.50 -11.85
C THR A 132 -7.51 -7.42 -11.85
N GLU A 133 -7.80 -6.23 -11.30
CA GLU A 133 -6.82 -5.14 -11.19
C GLU A 133 -5.63 -5.53 -10.31
N SER A 134 -5.88 -6.23 -9.19
CA SER A 134 -4.82 -6.73 -8.31
C SER A 134 -3.90 -7.74 -9.02
N LYS A 135 -4.48 -8.71 -9.74
CA LYS A 135 -3.71 -9.66 -10.56
C LYS A 135 -2.90 -8.95 -11.64
N TYR A 136 -3.49 -7.96 -12.29
CA TYR A 136 -2.84 -7.17 -13.32
C TYR A 136 -1.66 -6.35 -12.77
N ILE A 137 -1.83 -5.65 -11.65
CA ILE A 137 -0.74 -4.91 -11.01
C ILE A 137 0.39 -5.85 -10.58
N HIS A 138 0.07 -7.03 -10.03
CA HIS A 138 1.09 -8.03 -9.70
C HIS A 138 1.89 -8.48 -10.93
N GLN A 139 1.21 -8.68 -12.06
CA GLN A 139 1.87 -8.99 -13.32
C GLN A 139 2.75 -7.82 -13.78
N LEU A 140 2.26 -6.59 -13.75
CA LEU A 140 3.05 -5.42 -14.14
C LEU A 140 4.28 -5.23 -13.26
N VAL A 141 4.15 -5.37 -11.94
CA VAL A 141 5.28 -5.28 -11.00
C VAL A 141 6.28 -6.43 -11.21
N ALA A 142 5.81 -7.63 -11.60
CA ALA A 142 6.68 -8.76 -11.90
C ALA A 142 7.30 -8.71 -13.31
N HIS A 143 6.67 -8.01 -14.25
CA HIS A 143 7.03 -7.93 -15.68
C HIS A 143 7.48 -6.54 -16.10
N THR A 144 8.02 -5.74 -15.18
CA THR A 144 8.89 -4.57 -15.47
C THR A 144 10.23 -5.01 -16.07
N THR A 145 10.15 -5.90 -17.06
CA THR A 145 11.16 -6.17 -18.07
C THR A 145 10.82 -5.36 -19.33
N THR A 146 11.79 -5.18 -20.21
CA THR A 146 11.78 -4.31 -21.40
C THR A 146 10.54 -4.40 -22.30
N VAL A 147 9.79 -5.51 -22.29
CA VAL A 147 8.57 -5.71 -23.08
C VAL A 147 7.35 -4.97 -22.50
N GLY A 148 7.25 -4.82 -21.17
CA GLY A 148 6.15 -4.11 -20.52
C GLY A 148 6.17 -2.60 -20.74
N ALA A 149 7.36 -2.02 -20.98
CA ALA A 149 7.56 -0.58 -21.14
C ALA A 149 7.05 -0.01 -22.49
N GLN A 150 6.74 -0.85 -23.47
CA GLN A 150 6.33 -0.42 -24.83
C GLN A 150 4.84 -0.11 -24.98
N ASN A 151 4.02 -0.35 -23.96
CA ASN A 151 2.58 -0.12 -24.04
C ASN A 151 2.24 1.34 -23.69
N HIS A 152 1.90 2.15 -24.70
CA HIS A 152 1.60 3.59 -24.54
C HIS A 152 0.26 3.92 -23.84
N GLY A 153 -0.50 2.92 -23.37
CA GLY A 153 -1.84 3.09 -22.77
C GLY A 153 -1.88 3.37 -21.26
N PHE A 154 -0.77 3.21 -20.53
CA PHE A 154 -0.84 3.09 -19.07
C PHE A 154 -1.16 4.36 -18.28
N ARG A 155 -0.95 5.57 -18.83
CA ARG A 155 -1.09 6.81 -18.04
C ARG A 155 -2.51 6.97 -17.50
N TRP A 156 -3.52 6.63 -18.30
CA TRP A 156 -4.93 6.76 -17.93
C TRP A 156 -5.38 5.67 -16.97
N ASP A 157 -4.95 4.43 -17.20
CA ASP A 157 -5.21 3.31 -16.28
C ASP A 157 -4.60 3.59 -14.90
N ILE A 158 -3.37 4.13 -14.85
CA ILE A 158 -2.71 4.49 -13.59
C ILE A 158 -3.41 5.67 -12.92
N LEU A 159 -3.86 6.70 -13.66
CA LEU A 159 -4.60 7.81 -13.07
C LEU A 159 -5.94 7.36 -12.47
N GLU A 160 -6.66 6.45 -13.12
CA GLU A 160 -7.89 5.87 -12.58
C GLU A 160 -7.62 5.10 -11.29
N LEU A 161 -6.62 4.21 -11.30
CA LEU A 161 -6.22 3.44 -10.12
C LEU A 161 -5.76 4.35 -8.97
N THR A 162 -4.98 5.38 -9.27
CA THR A 162 -4.58 6.41 -8.31
C THR A 162 -5.77 7.18 -7.75
N THR A 163 -6.77 7.50 -8.58
CA THR A 163 -7.99 8.18 -8.14
C THR A 163 -8.77 7.31 -7.15
N LYS A 164 -8.95 6.02 -7.47
CA LYS A 164 -9.59 5.03 -6.59
C LYS A 164 -8.83 4.91 -5.26
N CYS A 165 -7.51 4.75 -5.33
CA CYS A 165 -6.62 4.69 -4.16
C CYS A 165 -6.77 5.92 -3.26
N ILE A 166 -6.70 7.11 -3.86
CA ILE A 166 -6.78 8.38 -3.11
C ILE A 166 -8.15 8.52 -2.45
N SER A 167 -9.23 8.19 -3.14
CA SER A 167 -10.58 8.25 -2.56
C SER A 167 -10.69 7.41 -1.29
N GLN A 168 -10.28 6.14 -1.35
CA GLN A 168 -10.38 5.23 -0.20
C GLN A 168 -9.41 5.58 0.92
N SER A 169 -8.18 5.99 0.58
CA SER A 169 -7.19 6.47 1.56
C SER A 169 -7.64 7.74 2.27
N LEU A 170 -8.29 8.68 1.59
CA LEU A 170 -8.87 9.88 2.22
C LEU A 170 -10.06 9.54 3.12
N GLU A 171 -10.84 8.50 2.79
CA GLU A 171 -11.90 7.99 3.66
C GLU A 171 -11.32 7.41 4.95
N PHE A 172 -10.26 6.61 4.86
CA PHE A 172 -9.53 6.11 6.02
C PHE A 172 -9.01 7.25 6.92
N LEU A 173 -8.34 8.26 6.33
CA LEU A 173 -7.79 9.39 7.10
C LEU A 173 -8.89 10.21 7.81
N LYS A 174 -10.02 10.45 7.13
CA LYS A 174 -11.19 11.09 7.75
C LYS A 174 -11.76 10.26 8.90
N TRP A 175 -11.78 8.94 8.75
CA TRP A 175 -12.20 8.05 9.82
C TRP A 175 -11.25 8.14 11.02
N VAL A 176 -9.92 8.14 10.79
CA VAL A 176 -8.93 8.32 11.87
C VAL A 176 -9.13 9.65 12.58
N GLU A 177 -9.32 10.76 11.86
CA GLU A 177 -9.57 12.06 12.47
C GLU A 177 -10.84 12.10 13.34
N LYS A 178 -11.86 11.33 12.96
CA LYS A 178 -13.13 11.26 13.69
C LYS A 178 -13.01 10.37 14.93
N GLU A 179 -12.31 9.25 14.81
CA GLU A 179 -12.16 8.26 15.88
C GLU A 179 -11.13 8.71 16.92
N TYR A 180 -10.02 9.26 16.44
CA TYR A 180 -8.90 9.71 17.25
C TYR A 180 -8.86 11.23 17.27
N GLY A 181 -9.38 11.84 18.33
CA GLY A 181 -9.32 13.30 18.51
C GLY A 181 -7.95 13.80 19.02
N LEU A 182 -7.90 15.07 19.43
CA LEU A 182 -6.69 15.74 19.95
C LEU A 182 -6.00 15.04 21.14
N ALA A 183 -6.71 14.15 21.84
CA ALA A 183 -6.12 13.31 22.87
C ALA A 183 -5.00 12.40 22.30
N HIS A 184 -5.17 11.90 21.07
CA HIS A 184 -4.17 11.13 20.33
C HIS A 184 -3.41 12.05 19.37
N PHE A 185 -2.69 13.02 19.94
CA PHE A 185 -2.19 14.18 19.22
C PHE A 185 -1.34 13.83 17.99
N ASN A 186 -0.42 12.86 18.11
CA ASN A 186 0.50 12.54 17.01
C ASN A 186 -0.25 11.85 15.86
N LEU A 187 -1.11 10.88 16.18
CA LEU A 187 -1.90 10.15 15.21
C LEU A 187 -2.87 11.09 14.47
N TYR A 188 -3.61 11.90 15.22
CA TYR A 188 -4.56 12.87 14.68
C TYR A 188 -3.87 13.88 13.76
N THR A 189 -2.76 14.45 14.21
CA THR A 189 -2.00 15.44 13.44
C THR A 189 -1.41 14.84 12.17
N ALA A 190 -0.85 13.62 12.25
CA ALA A 190 -0.35 12.92 11.09
C ALA A 190 -1.46 12.68 10.04
N ALA A 191 -2.63 12.24 10.48
CA ALA A 191 -3.77 12.00 9.58
C ALA A 191 -4.18 13.27 8.83
N ILE A 192 -4.29 14.41 9.54
CA ILE A 192 -4.62 15.71 8.93
C ILE A 192 -3.57 16.14 7.92
N ILE A 193 -2.28 16.08 8.28
CA ILE A 193 -1.19 16.51 7.41
C ILE A 193 -1.17 15.67 6.14
N ILE A 194 -1.24 14.34 6.28
CA ILE A 194 -1.27 13.42 5.14
C ILE A 194 -2.47 13.74 4.25
N ARG A 195 -3.68 13.88 4.83
CA ARG A 195 -4.90 14.15 4.09
C ARG A 195 -4.81 15.44 3.27
N ASN A 196 -4.39 16.53 3.91
CA ASN A 196 -4.34 17.85 3.28
C ASN A 196 -3.27 17.89 2.17
N ARG A 197 -2.10 17.30 2.42
CA ARG A 197 -1.03 17.19 1.43
C ARG A 197 -1.48 16.38 0.22
N THR A 198 -2.01 15.18 0.44
CA THR A 198 -2.48 14.30 -0.63
C THR A 198 -3.55 15.00 -1.47
N LYS A 199 -4.55 15.61 -0.83
CA LYS A 199 -5.62 16.33 -1.53
C LYS A 199 -5.04 17.41 -2.45
N SER A 200 -4.11 18.21 -1.93
CA SER A 200 -3.46 19.29 -2.71
C SER A 200 -2.64 18.75 -3.89
N GLN A 201 -1.87 17.68 -3.68
CA GLN A 201 -1.08 17.04 -4.74
C GLN A 201 -1.99 16.43 -5.82
N PHE A 202 -3.08 15.78 -5.42
CA PHE A 202 -4.01 15.17 -6.34
C PHE A 202 -4.76 16.20 -7.17
N GLU A 203 -5.27 17.27 -6.55
CA GLU A 203 -5.92 18.38 -7.25
C GLU A 203 -4.99 19.01 -8.28
N PHE A 204 -3.70 19.18 -7.94
CA PHE A 204 -2.69 19.63 -8.89
C PHE A 204 -2.57 18.67 -10.09
N ILE A 205 -2.37 17.36 -9.84
CA ILE A 205 -2.19 16.35 -10.88
C ILE A 205 -3.42 16.25 -11.79
N THR A 206 -4.63 16.20 -11.22
CA THR A 206 -5.88 16.09 -12.00
C THR A 206 -6.08 17.32 -12.87
N ARG A 207 -5.85 18.52 -12.33
CA ARG A 207 -5.94 19.77 -13.11
C ARG A 207 -4.94 19.78 -14.26
N GLU A 208 -3.73 19.34 -14.01
CA GLU A 208 -2.67 19.26 -15.01
C GLU A 208 -2.93 18.19 -16.08
N ALA A 209 -3.55 17.06 -15.71
CA ALA A 209 -4.00 16.05 -16.65
C ALA A 209 -5.16 16.56 -17.53
N GLU A 210 -6.13 17.26 -16.95
CA GLU A 210 -7.30 17.77 -17.70
C GLU A 210 -6.92 18.87 -18.69
N LYS A 211 -6.04 19.81 -18.30
CA LYS A 211 -5.52 20.83 -19.23
C LYS A 211 -4.93 20.22 -20.50
N ARG A 212 -4.23 19.09 -20.34
CA ARG A 212 -3.57 18.37 -21.44
C ARG A 212 -4.52 17.51 -22.26
N ARG A 213 -5.72 17.20 -21.76
CA ARG A 213 -6.75 16.44 -22.50
C ARG A 213 -7.41 17.29 -23.60
N VAL A 214 -7.43 18.61 -23.40
CA VAL A 214 -8.13 19.58 -24.28
C VAL A 214 -7.20 20.10 -25.38
N MET A 215 -5.88 19.86 -25.28
CA MET A 215 -4.88 20.21 -26.31
C MET A 215 -4.68 19.06 -27.29
#